data_AF-A0A7Y3H2R1-F1
#
_entry.id   AF-A0A7Y3H2R1-F1
#
_cell.length_a   1.000
_cell.length_b   1.000
_cell.length_c   1.000
_cell.angle_alpha   90.00
_cell.angle_beta   90.00
_cell.angle_gamma   90.00
#
_symmetry.space_group_name_H-M   'P 1'
#
loop_
_entity.id
_entity.type
_entity.pdbx_description
1 polymer ?
#
loop_
_entity_poly.entity_id
_entity_poly.type
_entity_poly.pdbx_seq_one_letter_code
_entity_poly.pdbx_strand_id
1 'polypeptide(L)'
;LINTATNPLGQDWTDEKNLDDFMPSKIVLPVDQKVRVRITAKDVLHNFYLPHFRVKMDAVPGLPTYFIFTPIKTTQEYREELRKYPEWQVPADPTDPDSKQRWEEFNYELACAELCGKGHYSMKRIVEIVDRGTYEDWLKSQNSFYLGNIRNTDADPYKGDLLKIEIDERKVELKSEFMSALESDDAEVIRLKHVFFETGKSNLQEISEYELDNVAALIGENENVKVELSGHTDSTGDDDLNMALSEARAKAVRNYLLEKGVSSASIIAKGYGETAPIDSNETPEGRQNNRRTELKILAK
;
A
#
# COMPACT_ATOMS: atom_id res chain seq x y z
N LEU A 1 10.80 22.22 10.61
CA LEU A 1 9.44 21.71 10.29
C LEU A 1 9.27 21.56 8.78
N ILE A 2 9.46 22.62 7.98
CA ILE A 2 9.54 22.48 6.52
C ILE A 2 11.01 22.29 6.12
N ASN A 3 11.28 21.23 5.37
CA ASN A 3 12.55 20.99 4.69
C ASN A 3 12.21 20.67 3.24
N THR A 4 12.60 21.53 2.31
CA THR A 4 12.22 21.37 0.90
C THR A 4 12.75 20.08 0.26
N ALA A 5 13.80 19.47 0.82
CA ALA A 5 14.35 18.22 0.33
C ALA A 5 13.61 16.98 0.85
N THR A 6 13.22 16.96 2.14
CA THR A 6 12.70 15.74 2.80
C THR A 6 11.32 15.89 3.43
N ASN A 7 10.84 17.11 3.64
CA ASN A 7 9.53 17.39 4.23
C ASN A 7 8.95 18.71 3.67
N PRO A 8 8.58 18.73 2.38
CA PRO A 8 8.18 19.96 1.69
C PRO A 8 6.85 20.53 2.19
N LEU A 9 5.98 19.69 2.77
CA LEU A 9 4.67 20.09 3.31
C LEU A 9 4.69 20.33 4.83
N GLY A 10 5.84 20.14 5.48
CA GLY A 10 5.98 20.29 6.93
C GLY A 10 5.13 19.30 7.73
N GLN A 11 4.97 18.08 7.22
CA GLN A 11 4.30 16.94 7.84
C GLN A 11 4.93 16.58 9.20
N ASP A 12 4.10 16.10 10.13
CA ASP A 12 4.55 15.65 11.46
C ASP A 12 4.71 14.14 11.43
N TRP A 13 5.96 13.66 11.40
CA TRP A 13 6.26 12.23 11.32
C TRP A 13 5.99 11.48 12.61
N THR A 14 5.75 12.19 13.73
CA THR A 14 5.36 11.57 15.01
C THR A 14 3.86 11.30 15.12
N ASP A 15 3.06 11.74 14.14
CA ASP A 15 1.64 11.39 14.02
C ASP A 15 1.49 10.16 13.14
N GLU A 16 1.07 9.04 13.72
CA GLU A 16 0.85 7.77 13.01
C GLU A 16 -0.15 7.90 11.84
N LYS A 17 -1.06 8.88 11.89
CA LYS A 17 -2.07 9.12 10.83
C LYS A 17 -1.50 9.79 9.58
N ASN A 18 -0.22 10.11 9.59
CA ASN A 18 0.50 10.70 8.48
C ASN A 18 1.35 9.64 7.74
N LEU A 19 1.41 8.41 8.27
CA LEU A 19 2.25 7.36 7.71
C LEU A 19 1.68 6.79 6.41
N ASP A 20 0.38 6.92 6.15
CA ASP A 20 -0.30 6.51 4.91
C ASP A 20 -0.50 7.67 3.92
N ASP A 21 -0.11 8.89 4.28
CA ASP A 21 -0.24 10.05 3.42
C ASP A 21 0.64 9.94 2.16
N PHE A 22 0.08 10.32 1.02
CA PHE A 22 0.76 10.37 -0.27
C PHE A 22 0.54 11.72 -0.96
N MET A 23 1.43 12.07 -1.90
CA MET A 23 1.44 13.38 -2.56
C MET A 23 1.21 13.22 -4.07
N PRO A 24 -0.04 13.08 -4.53
CA PRO A 24 -0.30 12.83 -5.94
C PRO A 24 -0.13 14.10 -6.79
N SER A 25 0.23 13.93 -8.06
CA SER A 25 0.40 15.05 -9.00
C SER A 25 -0.94 15.72 -9.38
N LYS A 26 -2.03 14.95 -9.33
CA LYS A 26 -3.42 15.37 -9.54
C LYS A 26 -4.30 14.91 -8.37
N ILE A 27 -5.44 15.56 -8.16
CA ILE A 27 -6.45 15.12 -7.20
C ILE A 27 -7.41 14.22 -7.96
N VAL A 28 -7.63 12.99 -7.49
CA VAL A 28 -8.64 12.08 -8.06
C VAL A 28 -9.73 11.85 -7.03
N LEU A 29 -11.00 11.96 -7.42
CA LEU A 29 -12.14 11.79 -6.53
C LEU A 29 -13.20 10.90 -7.20
N PRO A 30 -13.92 10.05 -6.44
CA PRO A 30 -15.03 9.30 -6.99
C PRO A 30 -16.28 10.18 -7.14
N VAL A 31 -17.02 9.98 -8.23
CA VAL A 31 -18.36 10.55 -8.44
C VAL A 31 -19.33 10.01 -7.39
N ASP A 32 -20.33 10.81 -7.04
CA ASP A 32 -21.41 10.53 -6.06
C ASP A 32 -20.95 10.22 -4.63
N GLN A 33 -19.66 10.39 -4.34
CA GLN A 33 -19.12 10.23 -3.00
C GLN A 33 -18.99 11.56 -2.29
N LYS A 34 -19.41 11.61 -1.03
CA LYS A 34 -19.19 12.77 -0.17
C LYS A 34 -17.70 12.92 0.14
N VAL A 35 -17.10 14.03 -0.26
CA VAL A 35 -15.70 14.38 -0.06
C VAL A 35 -15.59 15.46 1.01
N ARG A 36 -14.84 15.18 2.08
CA ARG A 36 -14.44 16.19 3.07
C ARG A 36 -13.03 16.64 2.75
N VAL A 37 -12.85 17.92 2.44
CA VAL A 37 -11.53 18.53 2.27
C VAL A 37 -11.17 19.21 3.58
N ARG A 38 -10.11 18.73 4.24
CA ARG A 38 -9.52 19.39 5.41
C ARG A 38 -8.40 20.29 4.91
N ILE A 39 -8.44 21.56 5.30
CA ILE A 39 -7.52 22.59 4.83
C ILE A 39 -6.77 23.15 6.02
N THR A 40 -5.45 23.20 5.89
CA THR A 40 -4.54 23.75 6.88
C THR A 40 -3.43 24.51 6.16
N ALA A 41 -2.93 25.58 6.77
CA ALA A 41 -1.71 26.27 6.37
C ALA A 41 -0.78 26.39 7.57
N LYS A 42 0.53 26.34 7.33
CA LYS A 42 1.56 26.53 8.37
C LYS A 42 2.33 27.84 8.21
N ASP A 43 2.32 28.42 7.03
CA ASP A 43 3.15 29.54 6.62
C ASP A 43 2.30 30.81 6.40
N VAL A 44 1.58 30.89 5.29
CA VAL A 44 0.85 32.08 4.83
C VAL A 44 -0.58 31.73 4.42
N LEU A 45 -1.36 32.76 4.11
CA LEU A 45 -2.70 32.62 3.56
C LEU A 45 -2.62 31.93 2.19
N HIS A 46 -3.38 30.84 2.05
CA HIS A 46 -3.63 30.18 0.77
C HIS A 46 -5.11 30.12 0.48
N ASN A 47 -5.47 29.67 -0.71
CA ASN A 47 -6.85 29.57 -1.14
C ASN A 47 -7.10 28.29 -1.92
N PHE A 48 -8.11 27.58 -1.50
CA PHE A 48 -8.59 26.37 -2.15
C PHE A 48 -9.85 26.72 -2.93
N TYR A 49 -9.72 26.87 -4.25
CA TYR A 49 -10.84 27.22 -5.11
C TYR A 49 -11.08 26.16 -6.18
N LEU A 50 -12.29 25.61 -6.18
CA LEU A 50 -12.82 24.73 -7.22
C LEU A 50 -13.96 25.46 -7.94
N PRO A 51 -13.67 26.21 -9.04
CA PRO A 51 -14.64 27.08 -9.70
C PRO A 51 -15.90 26.34 -10.15
N HIS A 52 -15.70 25.19 -10.80
CA HIS A 52 -16.78 24.38 -11.36
C HIS A 52 -17.67 23.73 -10.29
N PHE A 53 -17.15 23.58 -9.08
CA PHE A 53 -17.89 23.07 -7.92
C PHE A 53 -18.51 24.21 -7.11
N ARG A 54 -18.19 25.46 -7.43
CA ARG A 54 -18.59 26.67 -6.70
C ARG A 54 -18.21 26.61 -5.21
N VAL A 55 -17.08 25.98 -4.91
CA VAL A 55 -16.55 25.90 -3.55
C VAL A 55 -15.23 26.64 -3.48
N LYS A 56 -15.12 27.48 -2.45
CA LYS A 56 -13.94 28.28 -2.15
C LYS A 56 -13.73 28.29 -0.63
N MET A 57 -12.50 28.11 -0.18
CA MET A 57 -12.13 28.24 1.23
C MET A 57 -10.70 28.73 1.36
N ASP A 58 -10.47 29.67 2.28
CA ASP A 58 -9.13 30.17 2.56
C ASP A 58 -8.46 29.27 3.60
N ALA A 59 -7.18 28.96 3.37
CA ALA A 59 -6.33 28.26 4.32
C ALA A 59 -5.61 29.33 5.16
N VAL A 60 -6.06 29.48 6.41
CA VAL A 60 -5.49 30.47 7.33
C VAL A 60 -4.53 29.78 8.29
N PRO A 61 -3.27 30.27 8.44
CA PRO A 61 -2.34 29.69 9.39
C PRO A 61 -2.91 29.60 10.81
N GLY A 62 -2.84 28.40 11.40
CA GLY A 62 -3.34 28.14 12.76
C GLY A 62 -4.86 27.95 12.88
N LEU A 63 -5.63 28.06 11.79
CA LEU A 63 -7.07 27.83 11.79
C LEU A 63 -7.43 26.69 10.83
N PRO A 64 -7.50 25.43 11.31
CA PRO A 64 -7.96 24.32 10.49
C PRO A 64 -9.40 24.56 10.04
N THR A 65 -9.63 24.56 8.74
CA THR A 65 -10.97 24.66 8.14
C THR A 65 -11.29 23.39 7.38
N TYR A 66 -12.57 23.19 7.09
CA TYR A 66 -13.00 22.12 6.19
C TYR A 66 -14.26 22.54 5.46
N PHE A 67 -14.50 21.90 4.32
CA PHE A 67 -15.80 21.88 3.69
C PHE A 67 -16.10 20.49 3.15
N ILE A 68 -17.36 20.29 2.79
CA ILE A 68 -17.84 19.01 2.28
C ILE A 68 -18.60 19.27 0.99
N PHE A 69 -18.31 18.48 -0.04
CA PHE A 69 -19.04 18.50 -1.30
C PHE A 69 -19.16 17.08 -1.85
N THR A 70 -20.03 16.90 -2.84
CA THR A 70 -20.20 15.64 -3.55
C THR A 70 -20.08 15.93 -5.04
N PRO A 71 -19.04 15.41 -5.73
CA PRO A 71 -18.97 15.46 -7.19
C PRO A 71 -20.17 14.68 -7.77
N ILE A 72 -20.91 15.30 -8.69
CA ILE A 72 -22.13 14.69 -9.27
C ILE A 72 -21.96 14.25 -10.73
N LYS A 73 -20.78 14.52 -11.32
CA LYS A 73 -20.44 14.14 -12.70
C LYS A 73 -18.96 13.83 -12.77
N THR A 74 -18.63 12.76 -13.48
CA THR A 74 -17.25 12.44 -13.85
C THR A 74 -16.67 13.52 -14.77
N THR A 75 -15.34 13.58 -14.87
CA THR A 75 -14.67 14.48 -15.82
C THR A 75 -15.12 14.17 -17.24
N GLN A 76 -15.24 12.90 -17.62
CA GLN A 76 -15.65 12.49 -18.97
C GLN A 76 -17.10 12.88 -19.28
N GLU A 77 -18.04 12.66 -18.36
CA GLU A 77 -19.44 13.08 -18.56
C GLU A 77 -19.54 14.59 -18.76
N TYR A 78 -18.78 15.37 -17.98
CA TYR A 78 -18.80 16.82 -18.13
C TYR A 78 -18.17 17.27 -19.46
N ARG A 79 -17.12 16.61 -19.95
CA ARG A 79 -16.57 16.83 -21.30
C ARG A 79 -17.65 16.64 -22.38
N GLU A 80 -18.40 15.55 -22.32
CA GLU A 80 -19.47 15.28 -23.28
C GLU A 80 -20.62 16.30 -23.19
N GLU A 81 -20.89 16.85 -22.00
CA GLU A 81 -21.85 17.94 -21.85
C GLU A 81 -21.35 19.24 -22.49
N LEU A 82 -20.07 19.55 -22.34
CA LEU A 82 -19.46 20.75 -22.93
C LEU A 82 -19.53 20.74 -24.46
N ARG A 83 -19.52 19.57 -25.10
CA ARG A 83 -19.67 19.41 -26.55
C ARG A 83 -20.92 20.10 -27.13
N LYS A 84 -21.98 20.25 -26.33
CA LYS A 84 -23.25 20.88 -26.75
C LYS A 84 -23.13 22.38 -27.00
N TYR A 85 -22.07 23.00 -26.51
CA TYR A 85 -21.86 24.44 -26.57
C TYR A 85 -20.87 24.80 -27.68
N PRO A 86 -21.25 25.65 -28.65
CA PRO A 86 -20.40 25.99 -29.80
C PRO A 86 -19.02 26.55 -29.41
N GLU A 87 -18.94 27.32 -28.33
CA GLU A 87 -17.69 27.92 -27.83
C GLU A 87 -16.67 26.89 -27.29
N TRP A 88 -17.08 25.64 -27.14
CA TRP A 88 -16.22 24.52 -26.72
C TRP A 88 -15.82 23.61 -27.89
N GLN A 89 -16.41 23.78 -29.08
CA GLN A 89 -16.06 23.01 -30.29
C GLN A 89 -14.89 23.61 -31.07
N VAL A 90 -14.28 24.68 -30.56
CA VAL A 90 -13.08 25.31 -31.13
C VAL A 90 -11.81 24.53 -30.74
N PRO A 91 -10.71 24.64 -31.51
CA PRO A 91 -9.43 24.05 -31.13
C PRO A 91 -8.97 24.53 -29.74
N ALA A 92 -8.42 23.63 -28.93
CA ALA A 92 -7.96 23.93 -27.57
C ALA A 92 -6.74 24.84 -27.57
N ASP A 93 -5.82 24.65 -28.54
CA ASP A 93 -4.74 25.58 -28.83
C ASP A 93 -5.17 26.50 -29.98
N PRO A 94 -5.37 27.81 -29.73
CA PRO A 94 -5.75 28.76 -30.78
C PRO A 94 -4.69 28.92 -31.88
N THR A 95 -3.46 28.46 -31.66
CA THR A 95 -2.33 28.53 -32.60
C THR A 95 -2.14 27.26 -33.41
N ASP A 96 -2.80 26.15 -33.03
CA ASP A 96 -2.78 24.87 -33.73
C ASP A 96 -4.22 24.43 -34.10
N PRO A 97 -4.65 24.64 -35.36
CA PRO A 97 -5.98 24.27 -35.83
C PRO A 97 -6.29 22.77 -35.76
N ASP A 98 -5.27 21.91 -35.75
CA ASP A 98 -5.41 20.45 -35.66
C ASP A 98 -5.41 19.95 -34.21
N SER A 99 -5.30 20.86 -33.24
CA SER A 99 -5.43 20.52 -31.82
C SER A 99 -6.83 19.99 -31.49
N LYS A 100 -6.91 19.19 -30.43
CA LYS A 100 -8.19 18.65 -29.94
C LYS A 100 -9.18 19.78 -29.66
N GLN A 101 -10.47 19.47 -29.74
CA GLN A 101 -11.47 20.46 -29.38
C GLN A 101 -11.39 20.80 -27.89
N ARG A 102 -11.69 22.04 -27.53
CA ARG A 102 -11.56 22.55 -26.15
C ARG A 102 -12.32 21.71 -25.12
N TRP A 103 -13.46 21.13 -25.48
CA TRP A 103 -14.20 20.23 -24.59
C TRP A 103 -13.45 18.92 -24.31
N GLU A 104 -12.68 18.40 -25.26
CA GLU A 104 -11.91 17.16 -25.09
C GLU A 104 -10.76 17.34 -24.09
N GLU A 105 -10.16 18.53 -24.06
CA GLU A 105 -9.04 18.85 -23.17
C GLU A 105 -9.48 19.41 -21.81
N PHE A 106 -10.78 19.59 -21.60
CA PHE A 106 -11.28 20.11 -20.33
C PHE A 106 -10.82 19.25 -19.15
N ASN A 107 -10.37 19.90 -18.09
CA ASN A 107 -10.12 19.29 -16.80
C ASN A 107 -10.73 20.18 -15.72
N TYR A 108 -11.23 19.59 -14.64
CA TYR A 108 -11.47 20.39 -13.46
C TYR A 108 -10.13 20.84 -12.88
N GLU A 109 -10.08 22.07 -12.40
CA GLU A 109 -8.85 22.66 -11.85
C GLU A 109 -9.13 23.15 -10.44
N LEU A 110 -8.29 22.70 -9.50
CA LEU A 110 -8.06 23.40 -8.25
C LEU A 110 -7.16 24.57 -8.58
N ALA A 111 -7.69 25.78 -8.48
CA ALA A 111 -6.96 27.01 -8.70
C ALA A 111 -6.70 27.72 -7.38
N CYS A 112 -5.62 28.49 -7.33
CA CYS A 112 -5.45 29.50 -6.30
C CYS A 112 -6.19 30.79 -6.73
N ALA A 113 -6.96 31.40 -5.84
CA ALA A 113 -7.61 32.70 -6.10
C ALA A 113 -6.91 33.90 -5.42
N GLU A 114 -5.77 33.68 -4.77
CA GLU A 114 -4.97 34.75 -4.14
C GLU A 114 -3.83 35.19 -5.05
N LEU A 115 -3.76 36.47 -5.40
CA LEU A 115 -2.72 37.00 -6.29
C LEU A 115 -1.33 37.05 -5.61
N CYS A 116 -0.71 35.89 -5.40
CA CYS A 116 0.56 35.76 -4.69
C CYS A 116 1.74 35.50 -5.64
N GLY A 117 2.59 36.51 -5.82
CA GLY A 117 3.87 36.36 -6.53
C GLY A 117 3.77 36.20 -8.05
N LYS A 118 4.93 36.13 -8.72
CA LYS A 118 5.04 36.17 -10.20
C LYS A 118 4.55 34.90 -10.91
N GLY A 119 4.43 33.77 -10.20
CA GLY A 119 4.00 32.48 -10.76
C GLY A 119 2.54 32.14 -10.47
N HIS A 120 1.75 33.04 -9.88
CA HIS A 120 0.41 32.72 -9.39
C HIS A 120 -0.51 32.11 -10.46
N TYR A 121 -0.46 32.62 -11.70
CA TYR A 121 -1.31 32.17 -12.80
C TYR A 121 -1.12 30.69 -13.18
N SER A 122 0.02 30.08 -12.82
CA SER A 122 0.30 28.67 -13.06
C SER A 122 0.01 27.77 -11.85
N MET A 123 -0.42 28.34 -10.72
CA MET A 123 -0.78 27.59 -9.52
C MET A 123 -2.13 26.91 -9.67
N LYS A 124 -2.09 25.75 -10.32
CA LYS A 124 -3.25 24.89 -10.51
C LYS A 124 -2.89 23.42 -10.33
N ARG A 125 -3.85 22.64 -9.88
CA ARG A 125 -3.77 21.18 -9.85
C ARG A 125 -5.00 20.60 -10.52
N ILE A 126 -4.78 19.61 -11.38
CA ILE A 126 -5.88 18.91 -12.04
C ILE A 126 -6.68 18.16 -10.99
N VAL A 127 -8.00 18.27 -11.08
CA VAL A 127 -8.96 17.45 -10.35
C VAL A 127 -9.66 16.56 -11.36
N GLU A 128 -9.61 15.26 -11.13
CA GLU A 128 -10.23 14.27 -11.98
C GLU A 128 -11.31 13.54 -11.19
N ILE A 129 -12.54 13.59 -11.71
CA ILE A 129 -13.66 12.87 -11.13
C ILE A 129 -13.86 11.60 -11.94
N VAL A 130 -13.79 10.45 -11.28
CA VAL A 130 -13.85 9.12 -11.90
C VAL A 130 -14.94 8.27 -11.26
N ASP A 131 -15.27 7.14 -11.87
CA ASP A 131 -16.13 6.14 -11.22
C ASP A 131 -15.41 5.48 -10.03
N ARG A 132 -16.18 4.75 -9.22
CA ARG A 132 -15.67 4.15 -7.98
C ARG A 132 -14.57 3.13 -8.22
N GLY A 133 -14.69 2.28 -9.25
CA GLY A 133 -13.69 1.25 -9.55
C GLY A 133 -12.36 1.87 -9.95
N THR A 134 -12.41 2.82 -10.89
CA THR A 134 -11.22 3.58 -11.32
C THR A 134 -10.56 4.32 -10.16
N TYR A 135 -11.35 4.91 -9.24
CA TYR A 135 -10.80 5.56 -8.04
C TYR A 135 -10.07 4.57 -7.12
N GLU A 136 -10.66 3.40 -6.88
CA GLU A 136 -10.06 2.37 -6.01
C GLU A 136 -8.75 1.83 -6.60
N ASP A 137 -8.71 1.60 -7.92
CA ASP A 137 -7.49 1.17 -8.60
C ASP A 137 -6.41 2.24 -8.57
N TRP A 138 -6.79 3.51 -8.80
CA TRP A 138 -5.88 4.63 -8.65
C TRP A 138 -5.34 4.73 -7.22
N LEU A 139 -6.20 4.61 -6.21
CA LEU A 139 -5.81 4.70 -4.79
C LEU A 139 -4.83 3.58 -4.42
N LYS A 140 -5.08 2.33 -4.84
CA LYS A 140 -4.17 1.19 -4.61
C LYS A 140 -2.79 1.37 -5.25
N SER A 141 -2.71 2.14 -6.34
CA SER A 141 -1.43 2.44 -7.01
C SER A 141 -0.59 3.52 -6.31
N GLN A 142 -1.15 4.19 -5.30
CA GLN A 142 -0.43 5.22 -4.56
C GLN A 142 0.49 4.59 -3.51
N ASN A 143 1.66 5.19 -3.33
CA ASN A 143 2.62 4.79 -2.32
C ASN A 143 2.68 5.85 -1.23
N SER A 144 2.75 5.40 0.03
CA SER A 144 3.02 6.27 1.17
C SER A 144 4.30 7.07 0.93
N PHE A 145 4.22 8.39 1.13
CA PHE A 145 5.41 9.24 1.10
C PHE A 145 6.37 8.87 2.23
N TYR A 146 5.83 8.56 3.41
CA TYR A 146 6.60 8.19 4.59
C TYR A 146 7.43 6.92 4.35
N LEU A 147 6.79 5.85 3.88
CA LEU A 147 7.47 4.57 3.64
C LEU A 147 8.54 4.68 2.55
N GLY A 148 8.30 5.50 1.52
CA GLY A 148 9.25 5.70 0.43
C GLY A 148 10.42 6.62 0.73
N ASN A 149 10.26 7.63 1.60
CA ASN A 149 11.23 8.72 1.74
C ASN A 149 11.76 8.93 3.16
N ILE A 150 11.03 8.51 4.19
CA ILE A 150 11.35 8.80 5.60
C ILE A 150 11.74 7.54 6.35
N ARG A 151 11.02 6.44 6.14
CA ARG A 151 11.23 5.16 6.82
C ARG A 151 12.71 4.72 6.77
N ASN A 152 13.23 4.29 7.91
CA ASN A 152 14.63 3.88 8.18
C ASN A 152 15.70 4.97 8.02
N THR A 153 15.35 6.20 7.63
CA THR A 153 16.30 7.33 7.60
C THR A 153 16.54 7.90 9.00
N ASP A 154 17.43 8.89 9.12
CA ASP A 154 17.64 9.58 10.40
C ASP A 154 16.45 10.49 10.80
N ALA A 155 15.51 10.72 9.87
CA ALA A 155 14.28 11.46 10.12
C ALA A 155 13.10 10.56 10.55
N ASP A 156 13.29 9.24 10.60
CA ASP A 156 12.28 8.26 11.04
C ASP A 156 12.18 8.22 12.57
N PRO A 157 11.08 8.70 13.19
CA PRO A 157 10.90 8.63 14.63
C PRO A 157 10.61 7.23 15.16
N TYR A 158 10.28 6.27 14.29
CA TYR A 158 9.95 4.88 14.60
C TYR A 158 10.99 3.90 14.03
N LYS A 159 12.23 4.36 13.84
CA LYS A 159 13.30 3.55 13.26
C LYS A 159 13.55 2.30 14.12
N GLY A 160 13.40 1.12 13.50
CA GLY A 160 13.58 -0.17 14.16
C GLY A 160 12.30 -0.78 14.75
N ASP A 161 11.23 0.00 14.90
CA ASP A 161 9.92 -0.50 15.34
C ASP A 161 9.16 -1.11 14.17
N LEU A 162 8.30 -2.10 14.42
CA LEU A 162 7.37 -2.62 13.42
C LEU A 162 6.09 -1.78 13.42
N LEU A 163 5.77 -1.15 12.29
CA LEU A 163 4.62 -0.25 12.19
C LEU A 163 3.34 -0.99 11.78
N LYS A 164 2.21 -0.48 12.26
CA LYS A 164 0.89 -1.00 11.86
C LYS A 164 0.67 -0.96 10.35
N ILE A 165 1.07 0.13 9.68
CA ILE A 165 0.97 0.26 8.22
C ILE A 165 1.76 -0.85 7.50
N GLU A 166 2.96 -1.20 7.99
CA GLU A 166 3.76 -2.28 7.42
C GLU A 166 3.10 -3.64 7.66
N ILE A 167 2.48 -3.86 8.83
CA ILE A 167 1.71 -5.07 9.11
C ILE A 167 0.50 -5.17 8.17
N ASP A 168 -0.23 -4.07 7.96
CA ASP A 168 -1.41 -4.03 7.11
C ASP A 168 -1.03 -4.27 5.64
N GLU A 169 0.06 -3.67 5.13
CA GLU A 169 0.59 -3.93 3.78
C GLU A 169 0.99 -5.41 3.59
N ARG A 170 1.76 -5.95 4.54
CA ARG A 170 2.20 -7.37 4.51
C ARG A 170 1.01 -8.34 4.58
N LYS A 171 -0.03 -7.98 5.34
CA LYS A 171 -1.28 -8.75 5.39
C LYS A 171 -1.98 -8.80 4.04
N VAL A 172 -2.03 -7.67 3.34
CA VAL A 172 -2.62 -7.58 2.00
C VAL A 172 -1.81 -8.40 1.00
N GLU A 173 -0.47 -8.30 1.03
CA GLU A 173 0.43 -9.10 0.20
C GLU A 173 0.23 -10.60 0.43
N LEU A 174 0.29 -11.05 1.69
CA LEU A 174 0.09 -12.45 2.05
C LEU A 174 -1.30 -12.96 1.62
N LYS A 175 -2.36 -12.17 1.84
CA LYS A 175 -3.70 -12.55 1.39
C LYS A 175 -3.76 -12.67 -0.13
N SER A 176 -3.12 -11.77 -0.86
CA SER A 176 -3.06 -11.84 -2.32
C SER A 176 -2.31 -13.09 -2.81
N GLU A 177 -1.13 -13.38 -2.25
CA GLU A 177 -0.36 -14.60 -2.57
C GLU A 177 -1.18 -15.86 -2.24
N PHE A 178 -1.89 -15.87 -1.11
CA PHE A 178 -2.74 -16.99 -0.68
C PHE A 178 -3.94 -17.22 -1.59
N MET A 179 -4.66 -16.16 -1.97
CA MET A 179 -5.80 -16.28 -2.87
C MET A 179 -5.36 -16.71 -4.28
N SER A 180 -4.25 -16.18 -4.78
CA SER A 180 -3.64 -16.63 -6.04
C SER A 180 -3.32 -18.12 -5.99
N ALA A 181 -2.70 -18.57 -4.91
CA ALA A 181 -2.34 -19.97 -4.72
C ALA A 181 -3.55 -20.91 -4.58
N LEU A 182 -4.69 -20.42 -4.10
CA LEU A 182 -5.94 -21.18 -4.07
C LEU A 182 -6.60 -21.33 -5.45
N GLU A 183 -6.51 -20.29 -6.28
CA GLU A 183 -7.07 -20.27 -7.63
C GLU A 183 -6.22 -21.12 -8.59
N SER A 184 -4.93 -21.26 -8.33
CA SER A 184 -4.00 -22.07 -9.12
C SER A 184 -4.33 -23.57 -9.10
N ASP A 185 -4.09 -24.24 -10.22
CA ASP A 185 -4.20 -25.70 -10.33
C ASP A 185 -2.89 -26.42 -9.99
N ASP A 186 -1.78 -25.68 -9.93
CA ASP A 186 -0.48 -26.18 -9.50
C ASP A 186 -0.32 -26.08 -7.98
N ALA A 187 0.55 -26.90 -7.42
CA ALA A 187 0.90 -26.82 -6.00
C ALA A 187 1.76 -25.57 -5.74
N GLU A 188 1.11 -24.46 -5.41
CA GLU A 188 1.78 -23.19 -5.12
C GLU A 188 2.35 -23.16 -3.69
N VAL A 189 3.51 -22.50 -3.59
CA VAL A 189 4.30 -22.37 -2.38
C VAL A 189 4.44 -20.89 -2.05
N ILE A 190 3.96 -20.53 -0.87
CA ILE A 190 3.97 -19.17 -0.34
C ILE A 190 5.13 -19.08 0.67
N ARG A 191 6.05 -18.14 0.47
CA ARG A 191 7.15 -17.93 1.41
C ARG A 191 6.67 -17.04 2.55
N LEU A 192 6.74 -17.52 3.78
CA LEU A 192 6.43 -16.73 4.97
C LEU A 192 7.66 -15.87 5.33
N LYS A 193 7.67 -14.62 4.86
CA LYS A 193 8.86 -13.74 4.84
C LYS A 193 9.20 -13.18 6.23
N HIS A 194 8.26 -13.23 7.17
CA HIS A 194 8.35 -12.59 8.48
C HIS A 194 8.16 -13.58 9.64
N VAL A 195 8.42 -14.87 9.40
CA VAL A 195 8.50 -15.90 10.45
C VAL A 195 9.95 -16.06 10.88
N PHE A 196 10.25 -15.65 12.11
CA PHE A 196 11.58 -15.62 12.68
C PHE A 196 11.70 -16.54 13.91
N PHE A 197 12.90 -17.07 14.11
CA PHE A 197 13.22 -17.94 15.24
C PHE A 197 14.41 -17.39 16.03
N GLU A 198 14.48 -17.71 17.32
CA GLU A 198 15.70 -17.47 18.11
C GLU A 198 16.91 -18.18 17.48
N THR A 199 18.09 -17.58 17.58
CA THR A 199 19.32 -18.09 16.98
C THR A 199 19.61 -19.53 17.43
N GLY A 200 19.75 -20.44 16.46
CA GLY A 200 20.03 -21.86 16.70
C GLY A 200 18.87 -22.65 17.33
N LYS A 201 17.67 -22.08 17.42
CA LYS A 201 16.49 -22.71 18.04
C LYS A 201 15.28 -22.75 17.10
N SER A 202 14.24 -23.43 17.56
CA SER A 202 12.90 -23.47 16.96
C SER A 202 11.87 -22.63 17.71
N ASN A 203 12.29 -21.85 18.73
CA ASN A 203 11.44 -20.89 19.42
C ASN A 203 11.09 -19.73 18.47
N LEU A 204 9.79 -19.51 18.23
CA LEU A 204 9.30 -18.38 17.46
C LEU A 204 9.59 -17.07 18.19
N GLN A 205 10.01 -16.06 17.44
CA GLN A 205 10.10 -14.70 17.96
C GLN A 205 8.71 -14.05 17.94
N GLU A 206 8.42 -13.20 18.92
CA GLU A 206 7.14 -12.47 19.05
C GLU A 206 6.80 -11.65 17.79
N ILE A 207 7.81 -11.10 17.11
CA ILE A 207 7.61 -10.37 15.85
C ILE A 207 7.03 -11.23 14.72
N SER A 208 7.06 -12.56 14.84
CA SER A 208 6.46 -13.49 13.85
C SER A 208 4.96 -13.66 14.03
N GLU A 209 4.44 -13.33 15.21
CA GLU A 209 3.07 -13.65 15.61
C GLU A 209 2.03 -13.01 14.69
N TYR A 210 2.26 -11.77 14.24
CA TYR A 210 1.29 -11.10 13.36
C TYR A 210 1.16 -11.81 11.99
N GLU A 211 2.26 -12.34 11.43
CA GLU A 211 2.20 -13.05 10.16
C GLU A 211 1.48 -14.40 10.35
N LEU A 212 1.79 -15.11 11.44
CA LEU A 212 1.13 -16.38 11.76
C LEU A 212 -0.35 -16.20 12.09
N ASP A 213 -0.73 -15.11 12.74
CA ASP A 213 -2.13 -14.75 12.98
C ASP A 213 -2.88 -14.49 11.67
N ASN A 214 -2.23 -13.84 10.71
CA ASN A 214 -2.80 -13.66 9.37
C ASN A 214 -2.93 -15.00 8.62
N VAL A 215 -1.93 -15.88 8.72
CA VAL A 215 -2.02 -17.25 8.16
C VAL A 215 -3.18 -18.03 8.80
N ALA A 216 -3.32 -17.99 10.13
CA ALA A 216 -4.39 -18.67 10.84
C ALA A 216 -5.77 -18.17 10.38
N ALA A 217 -5.92 -16.85 10.25
CA ALA A 217 -7.15 -16.23 9.74
C ALA A 217 -7.46 -16.69 8.30
N LEU A 218 -6.46 -16.72 7.42
CA LEU A 218 -6.64 -17.16 6.02
C LEU A 218 -7.06 -18.64 5.92
N ILE A 219 -6.44 -19.53 6.71
CA ILE A 219 -6.85 -20.94 6.73
C ILE A 219 -8.26 -21.07 7.33
N GLY A 220 -8.58 -20.31 8.38
CA GLY A 220 -9.91 -20.31 9.00
C GLY A 220 -11.02 -19.76 8.09
N GLU A 221 -10.72 -18.78 7.24
CA GLU A 221 -11.63 -18.25 6.21
C GLU A 221 -11.89 -19.28 5.09
N ASN A 222 -11.08 -20.35 4.98
CA ASN A 222 -11.12 -21.33 3.90
C ASN A 222 -11.15 -22.79 4.43
N GLU A 223 -12.31 -23.23 4.92
CA GLU A 223 -12.48 -24.46 5.72
C GLU A 223 -11.99 -25.79 5.08
N ASN A 224 -11.93 -25.88 3.74
CA ASN A 224 -11.51 -27.10 3.04
C ASN A 224 -10.01 -27.17 2.74
N VAL A 225 -9.28 -26.08 3.02
CA VAL A 225 -7.88 -25.97 2.63
C VAL A 225 -7.02 -26.84 3.54
N LYS A 226 -6.14 -27.62 2.92
CA LYS A 226 -5.06 -28.34 3.60
C LYS A 226 -3.72 -27.73 3.21
N VAL A 227 -2.92 -27.37 4.20
CA VAL A 227 -1.62 -26.75 4.01
C VAL A 227 -0.51 -27.61 4.60
N GLU A 228 0.66 -27.57 3.96
CA GLU A 228 1.93 -28.04 4.50
C GLU A 228 2.77 -26.83 4.92
N LEU A 229 3.25 -26.84 6.15
CA LEU A 229 4.25 -25.91 6.65
C LEU A 229 5.62 -26.54 6.50
N SER A 230 6.43 -25.95 5.62
CA SER A 230 7.75 -26.44 5.27
C SER A 230 8.82 -25.62 5.97
N GLY A 231 9.70 -26.29 6.72
CA GLY A 231 10.89 -25.68 7.30
C GLY A 231 12.14 -26.01 6.49
N HIS A 232 12.99 -25.00 6.25
CA HIS A 232 14.26 -25.16 5.53
C HIS A 232 15.42 -24.52 6.31
N THR A 233 16.62 -25.09 6.15
CA THR A 233 17.89 -24.55 6.65
C THR A 233 18.83 -24.24 5.49
N ASP A 234 19.89 -23.48 5.76
CA ASP A 234 21.05 -23.44 4.87
C ASP A 234 21.95 -24.67 5.08
N SER A 235 23.01 -24.79 4.28
CA SER A 235 23.93 -25.93 4.32
C SER A 235 25.06 -25.81 5.36
N THR A 236 24.93 -24.91 6.33
CA THR A 236 25.93 -24.75 7.40
C THR A 236 25.60 -25.70 8.52
N GLY A 237 26.59 -26.49 8.94
CA GLY A 237 26.43 -27.42 10.06
C GLY A 237 26.35 -28.86 9.58
N ASP A 238 25.66 -29.68 10.36
CA ASP A 238 25.49 -31.12 10.12
C ASP A 238 24.09 -31.39 9.55
N ASP A 239 24.01 -32.22 8.51
CA ASP A 239 22.78 -32.51 7.77
C ASP A 239 21.66 -33.05 8.67
N ASP A 240 21.98 -33.94 9.61
CA ASP A 240 20.99 -34.53 10.53
C ASP A 240 20.48 -33.49 11.53
N LEU A 241 21.37 -32.62 12.02
CA LEU A 241 20.98 -31.48 12.88
C LEU A 241 20.12 -30.48 12.11
N ASN A 242 20.45 -30.20 10.85
CA ASN A 242 19.69 -29.30 9.97
C ASN A 242 18.31 -29.86 9.68
N MET A 243 18.21 -31.16 9.40
CA MET A 243 16.93 -31.84 9.24
C MET A 243 16.08 -31.75 10.51
N ALA A 244 16.65 -32.09 11.67
CA ALA A 244 15.96 -32.02 12.95
C ALA A 244 15.50 -30.59 13.30
N LEU A 245 16.33 -29.58 13.04
CA LEU A 245 16.01 -28.18 13.29
C LEU A 245 14.88 -27.69 12.39
N SER A 246 14.93 -28.02 11.10
CA SER A 246 13.89 -27.65 10.14
C SER A 246 12.52 -28.25 10.50
N GLU A 247 12.50 -29.52 10.91
CA GLU A 247 11.32 -30.25 11.36
C GLU A 247 10.77 -29.63 12.66
N ALA A 248 11.65 -29.30 13.60
CA ALA A 248 11.26 -28.64 14.85
C ALA A 248 10.66 -27.25 14.62
N ARG A 249 11.19 -26.48 13.66
CA ARG A 249 10.65 -25.17 13.26
C ARG A 249 9.28 -25.29 12.60
N ALA A 250 9.11 -26.22 11.66
CA ALA A 250 7.81 -26.48 11.03
C ALA A 250 6.76 -26.89 12.08
N LYS A 251 7.14 -27.73 13.05
CA LYS A 251 6.27 -28.10 14.19
C LYS A 251 5.93 -26.92 15.09
N ALA A 252 6.88 -26.02 15.37
CA ALA A 252 6.63 -24.83 16.18
C ALA A 252 5.57 -23.94 15.53
N VAL A 253 5.69 -23.69 14.22
CA VAL A 253 4.68 -22.92 13.47
C VAL A 253 3.33 -23.62 13.48
N ARG A 254 3.30 -24.94 13.23
CA ARG A 254 2.06 -25.72 13.31
C ARG A 254 1.39 -25.58 14.67
N ASN A 255 2.15 -25.77 15.76
CA ASN A 255 1.61 -25.69 17.11
C ASN A 255 1.02 -24.30 17.41
N TYR A 256 1.70 -23.23 16.97
CA TYR A 256 1.17 -21.88 17.08
C TYR A 256 -0.19 -21.74 16.35
N LEU A 257 -0.31 -22.24 15.12
CA LEU A 257 -1.58 -22.18 14.39
C LEU A 257 -2.69 -23.01 15.05
N LEU A 258 -2.37 -24.15 15.67
CA LEU A 258 -3.33 -24.94 16.45
C LEU A 258 -3.83 -24.15 17.66
N GLU A 259 -2.95 -23.44 18.36
CA GLU A 259 -3.32 -22.57 19.50
C GLU A 259 -4.23 -21.41 19.06
N LYS A 260 -4.06 -20.92 17.82
CA LYS A 260 -4.95 -19.93 17.20
C LYS A 260 -6.26 -20.52 16.66
N GLY A 261 -6.49 -21.82 16.82
CA GLY A 261 -7.75 -22.48 16.50
C GLY A 261 -7.81 -23.15 15.12
N VAL A 262 -6.71 -23.22 14.38
CA VAL A 262 -6.68 -23.95 13.11
C VAL A 262 -6.77 -25.46 13.38
N SER A 263 -7.59 -26.17 12.60
CA SER A 263 -7.75 -27.62 12.75
C SER A 263 -6.45 -28.38 12.46
N SER A 264 -6.13 -29.37 13.31
CA SER A 264 -5.00 -30.27 13.07
C SER A 264 -5.11 -31.11 11.80
N ALA A 265 -6.32 -31.24 11.25
CA ALA A 265 -6.55 -31.92 9.98
C ALA A 265 -6.21 -31.05 8.75
N SER A 266 -6.12 -29.74 8.94
CA SER A 266 -5.83 -28.76 7.88
C SER A 266 -4.34 -28.42 7.76
N ILE A 267 -3.50 -28.84 8.72
CA ILE A 267 -2.07 -28.49 8.75
C ILE A 267 -1.18 -29.72 8.94
N ILE A 268 -0.24 -29.87 8.02
CA ILE A 268 0.90 -30.79 8.12
C ILE A 268 2.18 -29.96 8.33
N ALA A 269 3.11 -30.45 9.13
CA ALA A 269 4.43 -29.84 9.29
C ALA A 269 5.50 -30.78 8.74
N LYS A 270 6.47 -30.24 8.01
CA LYS A 270 7.56 -31.03 7.44
C LYS A 270 8.87 -30.23 7.37
N GLY A 271 9.93 -30.81 7.90
CA GLY A 271 11.29 -30.34 7.73
C GLY A 271 11.92 -30.87 6.44
N TYR A 272 12.67 -30.02 5.76
CA TYR A 272 13.45 -30.37 4.56
C TYR A 272 14.96 -30.21 4.77
N GLY A 273 15.40 -29.74 5.94
CA GLY A 273 16.81 -29.39 6.20
C GLY A 273 17.35 -28.50 5.08
N GLU A 274 18.52 -28.86 4.58
CA GLU A 274 19.20 -28.19 3.47
C GLU A 274 18.93 -28.81 2.09
N THR A 275 18.07 -29.83 1.99
CA THR A 275 17.93 -30.64 0.77
C THR A 275 17.12 -29.95 -0.35
N ALA A 276 16.53 -28.79 -0.07
CA ALA A 276 15.72 -28.01 -1.01
C ALA A 276 16.12 -26.52 -0.97
N PRO A 277 17.34 -26.17 -1.42
CA PRO A 277 17.79 -24.79 -1.51
C PRO A 277 17.07 -24.06 -2.65
N ILE A 278 16.75 -22.79 -2.44
CA ILE A 278 16.18 -21.88 -3.46
C ILE A 278 17.22 -20.87 -3.95
N ASP A 279 18.37 -20.80 -3.28
CA ASP A 279 19.46 -19.88 -3.60
C ASP A 279 20.82 -20.53 -3.25
N SER A 280 21.91 -19.88 -3.64
CA SER A 280 23.28 -20.33 -3.41
C SER A 280 23.60 -20.45 -1.92
N ASN A 281 24.13 -21.59 -1.49
CA ASN A 281 24.68 -21.73 -0.14
C ASN A 281 26.09 -21.11 0.02
N GLU A 282 26.70 -20.66 -1.07
CA GLU A 282 28.04 -20.07 -1.04
C GLU A 282 28.03 -18.63 -0.52
N THR A 283 26.93 -17.89 -0.71
CA THR A 283 26.80 -16.49 -0.28
C THR A 283 26.03 -16.35 1.03
N PRO A 284 26.38 -15.37 1.89
CA PRO A 284 25.59 -15.06 3.08
C PRO A 284 24.11 -14.78 2.77
N GLU A 285 23.84 -14.08 1.67
CA GLU A 285 22.51 -13.72 1.20
C GLU A 285 21.72 -14.97 0.78
N GLY A 286 22.33 -15.87 0.00
CA GLY A 286 21.65 -17.08 -0.45
C GLY A 286 21.41 -18.06 0.69
N ARG A 287 22.33 -18.17 1.66
CA ARG A 287 22.08 -18.91 2.91
C ARG A 287 20.91 -18.32 3.70
N GLN A 288 20.80 -16.99 3.80
CA GLN A 288 19.65 -16.34 4.44
C GLN A 288 18.34 -16.63 3.69
N ASN A 289 18.38 -16.73 2.35
CA ASN A 289 17.22 -17.14 1.57
C ASN A 289 16.83 -18.60 1.80
N ASN A 290 17.81 -19.50 1.96
CA ASN A 290 17.55 -20.91 2.24
C ASN A 290 16.98 -21.14 3.65
N ARG A 291 17.36 -20.33 4.65
CA ARG A 291 16.73 -20.29 5.98
C ARG A 291 15.33 -19.67 5.93
N ARG A 292 14.33 -20.47 5.56
CA ARG A 292 12.95 -19.99 5.33
C ARG A 292 11.89 -20.94 5.86
N THR A 293 10.70 -20.39 6.02
CA THR A 293 9.47 -21.13 6.25
C THR A 293 8.56 -20.92 5.06
N GLU A 294 7.93 -21.98 4.58
CA GLU A 294 6.97 -21.90 3.48
C GLU A 294 5.63 -22.51 3.89
N LEU A 295 4.58 -22.05 3.23
CA LEU A 295 3.24 -22.62 3.27
C LEU A 295 2.91 -23.13 1.88
N LYS A 296 2.62 -24.42 1.77
CA LYS A 296 2.23 -25.06 0.51
C LYS A 296 0.79 -25.52 0.60
N ILE A 297 -0.03 -25.17 -0.40
CA ILE A 297 -1.41 -25.64 -0.47
C ILE A 297 -1.42 -27.05 -1.08
N LEU A 298 -1.99 -28.01 -0.35
CA LEU A 298 -2.04 -29.43 -0.72
C LEU A 298 -3.40 -29.83 -1.31
N ALA A 299 -4.48 -29.25 -0.80
CA ALA A 299 -5.84 -29.52 -1.25
C ALA A 299 -6.73 -28.30 -0.99
N LYS A 300 -7.72 -28.14 -1.87
CA LYS A 300 -8.75 -27.10 -1.85
C LYS A 300 -10.14 -27.74 -1.85
#